data_AF-C9JCJ9-F1
#
_entry.id   AF-C9JCJ9-F1
#
_cell.length_a   1.000
_cell.length_b   1.000
_cell.length_c   1.000
_cell.angle_alpha   90.00
_cell.angle_beta   90.00
_cell.angle_gamma   90.00
#
_symmetry.space_group_name_H-M   'P 1'
#
loop_
_entity.id
_entity.type
_entity.pdbx_description
1 polymer ?
#
loop_
_entity_poly.entity_id
_entity_poly.type
_entity_poly.pdbx_seq_one_letter_code
_entity_poly.pdbx_strand_id
1 'polypeptide(L)'
;MIGPIIDKLEKVAVRGGDKKLKPEYDIMCKVKSWVIDQKKPVRFYHDWNDKEIEVLNKHLFLTSKPMVYLVNLSEKDYIRKKNKWLIKIKEWVDKYDPGALVI
;
A
#
# COMPACT_ATOMS: atom_id res chain seq x y z
N MET A 1 8.18 -6.81 9.32
CA MET A 1 8.05 -7.73 8.16
C MET A 1 6.76 -8.54 8.31
N ILE A 2 6.00 -8.74 7.22
CA ILE A 2 4.68 -9.42 7.24
C ILE A 2 4.78 -10.91 7.59
N GLY A 3 5.80 -11.61 7.06
CA GLY A 3 5.97 -13.07 7.23
C GLY A 3 5.94 -13.54 8.68
N PRO A 4 6.84 -13.06 9.56
CA PRO A 4 6.87 -13.49 10.96
C PRO A 4 5.57 -13.25 11.74
N ILE A 5 4.80 -12.22 11.36
CA ILE A 5 3.50 -11.91 11.98
C ILE A 5 2.47 -12.97 11.56
N ILE A 6 2.42 -13.30 10.27
CA ILE A 6 1.53 -14.33 9.73
C ILE A 6 1.86 -15.69 10.31
N ASP A 7 3.14 -16.07 10.40
CA ASP A 7 3.55 -17.36 10.94
C ASP A 7 3.13 -17.53 12.41
N LYS A 8 3.25 -16.45 13.19
CA LYS A 8 2.76 -16.41 14.58
C LYS A 8 1.24 -16.56 14.64
N LEU A 9 0.51 -15.82 13.80
CA LEU A 9 -0.94 -15.87 13.74
C LEU A 9 -1.43 -17.26 13.29
N GLU A 10 -0.77 -17.89 12.32
CA GLU A 10 -1.09 -19.25 11.88
C GLU A 10 -0.96 -20.25 13.02
N LYS A 11 0.15 -20.18 13.75
CA LYS A 11 0.43 -21.09 14.86
C LYS A 11 -0.64 -20.98 15.95
N VAL A 12 -1.08 -19.77 16.29
CA VAL A 12 -2.05 -19.55 17.38
C VAL A 12 -3.50 -19.72 16.92
N ALA A 13 -3.88 -19.10 15.80
CA ALA A 13 -5.25 -19.07 15.33
C ALA A 13 -5.68 -20.35 14.62
N VAL A 14 -4.81 -20.93 13.79
CA VAL A 14 -5.13 -22.13 12.98
C VAL A 14 -4.73 -23.38 13.73
N ARG A 15 -3.46 -23.51 14.10
CA ARG A 15 -2.95 -24.73 14.75
C ARG A 15 -3.35 -24.81 16.22
N GLY A 16 -3.36 -23.67 16.93
CA GLY A 16 -3.78 -23.55 18.32
C GLY A 16 -5.29 -23.45 18.53
N GLY A 17 -6.08 -23.31 17.46
CA GLY A 17 -7.54 -23.31 17.52
C GLY A 17 -8.19 -22.05 18.08
N ASP A 18 -7.45 -20.94 18.25
CA ASP A 18 -8.04 -19.69 18.73
C ASP A 18 -8.88 -19.00 17.63
N LYS A 19 -10.19 -19.25 17.68
CA LYS A 19 -11.17 -18.70 16.75
C LYS A 19 -11.24 -17.17 16.76
N LYS A 20 -10.80 -16.49 17.83
CA LYS A 20 -10.82 -15.02 17.91
C LYS A 20 -9.78 -14.38 16.99
N LEU A 21 -8.65 -15.05 16.78
CA LEU A 21 -7.55 -14.56 15.94
C LEU A 21 -7.64 -15.02 14.48
N LYS A 22 -8.53 -15.97 14.18
CA LYS A 22 -8.72 -16.50 12.84
C LYS A 22 -9.09 -15.41 11.80
N PRO A 23 -10.00 -14.46 12.09
CA PRO A 23 -10.28 -13.36 11.16
C PRO A 23 -9.03 -12.52 10.85
N GLU A 24 -8.23 -12.16 11.86
CA GLU A 24 -7.01 -11.38 11.65
C GLU A 24 -5.98 -12.15 10.81
N TYR A 25 -5.82 -13.45 11.04
CA TYR A 25 -4.97 -14.30 10.22
C TYR A 25 -5.41 -14.31 8.75
N ASP A 26 -6.70 -14.50 8.48
CA ASP A 26 -7.22 -14.57 7.11
C ASP A 26 -7.05 -13.24 6.37
N ILE A 27 -7.25 -12.11 7.07
CA ILE A 27 -7.01 -10.76 6.53
C ILE A 27 -5.53 -10.55 6.24
N MET A 28 -4.64 -10.97 7.12
CA MET A 28 -3.20 -10.87 6.89
C MET A 28 -2.72 -11.74 5.72
N CYS A 29 -3.34 -12.91 5.50
CA CYS A 29 -3.11 -13.72 4.30
C CYS A 29 -3.57 -13.00 3.02
N LYS A 30 -4.74 -12.34 3.04
CA LYS A 30 -5.21 -11.49 1.94
C LYS A 30 -4.21 -10.35 1.65
N VAL A 31 -3.73 -9.66 2.69
CA VAL A 31 -2.70 -8.61 2.56
C VAL A 31 -1.41 -9.16 1.97
N LYS A 32 -0.95 -10.34 2.41
CA LYS A 32 0.24 -10.99 1.83
C LYS A 32 0.08 -11.22 0.34
N SER A 33 -1.05 -11.79 -0.09
CA SER A 33 -1.32 -12.03 -1.51
C SER A 33 -1.31 -10.73 -2.33
N TRP A 34 -1.90 -9.65 -1.80
CA TRP A 34 -1.94 -8.37 -2.49
C TRP A 34 -0.58 -7.66 -2.56
N VAL A 35 0.12 -7.58 -1.44
CA VAL A 35 1.33 -6.76 -1.31
C VAL A 35 2.57 -7.50 -1.79
N ILE A 36 2.68 -8.80 -1.50
CA ILE A 36 3.87 -9.58 -1.83
C ILE A 36 3.70 -10.24 -3.21
N ASP A 37 2.63 -11.00 -3.41
CA ASP A 37 2.49 -11.80 -4.63
C ASP A 37 2.12 -10.91 -5.83
N GLN A 38 1.15 -10.00 -5.65
CA GLN A 38 0.75 -9.07 -6.71
C GLN A 38 1.57 -7.77 -6.75
N LYS A 39 2.41 -7.51 -5.75
CA LYS A 39 3.26 -6.30 -5.65
C LYS A 39 2.48 -4.99 -5.70
N LYS A 40 1.28 -4.95 -5.12
CA LYS A 40 0.41 -3.76 -5.10
C LYS A 40 0.35 -3.12 -3.71
N PRO A 41 0.47 -1.78 -3.61
CA PRO A 41 0.26 -1.05 -2.37
C PRO A 41 -1.11 -1.32 -1.72
N VAL A 42 -1.16 -1.35 -0.39
CA VAL A 42 -2.39 -1.62 0.39
C VAL A 42 -3.51 -0.62 0.04
N ARG A 43 -3.17 0.65 -0.19
CA ARG A 43 -4.15 1.71 -0.51
C ARG A 43 -4.84 1.59 -1.89
N PHE A 44 -4.37 0.68 -2.75
CA PHE A 44 -4.98 0.45 -4.07
C PHE A 44 -5.97 -0.71 -4.08
N TYR A 45 -6.15 -1.40 -2.97
CA TYR A 45 -7.24 -2.37 -2.88
C TYR A 45 -8.54 -1.60 -2.63
N HIS A 46 -9.49 -1.70 -3.55
CA HIS A 46 -10.69 -0.87 -3.55
C HIS A 46 -11.74 -1.31 -2.52
N ASP A 47 -11.74 -2.58 -2.12
CA ASP A 47 -12.83 -3.21 -1.36
C ASP A 47 -12.36 -3.74 0.01
N TRP A 48 -11.56 -2.95 0.75
CA TRP A 48 -11.35 -3.25 2.17
C TRP A 48 -12.63 -2.94 2.93
N ASN A 49 -13.18 -3.94 3.62
CA ASN A 49 -14.34 -3.70 4.50
C ASN A 49 -13.90 -3.13 5.87
N ASP A 50 -14.86 -2.64 6.66
CA ASP A 50 -14.59 -2.00 7.96
C ASP A 50 -13.75 -2.87 8.91
N LYS A 51 -14.05 -4.17 8.98
CA LYS A 51 -13.30 -5.13 9.83
C LYS A 51 -11.87 -5.33 9.35
N GLU A 52 -11.67 -5.32 8.03
CA GLU A 52 -10.34 -5.39 7.43
C GLU A 52 -9.55 -4.11 7.72
N ILE A 53 -10.18 -2.94 7.59
CA ILE A 53 -9.57 -1.65 7.90
C ILE A 53 -9.10 -1.59 9.36
N GLU A 54 -9.91 -2.07 10.31
CA GLU A 54 -9.51 -2.17 11.72
C GLU A 54 -8.23 -2.99 11.90
N VAL A 55 -8.10 -4.13 11.21
CA VAL A 55 -6.87 -4.94 11.25
C VAL A 55 -5.70 -4.21 10.59
N LEU A 56 -5.89 -3.63 9.40
CA LEU A 56 -4.84 -2.89 8.70
C LEU A 56 -4.26 -1.75 9.55
N ASN A 57 -5.12 -1.04 10.28
CA ASN A 57 -4.72 0.07 11.15
C ASN A 57 -3.88 -0.38 12.36
N LYS A 58 -4.00 -1.63 12.81
CA LYS A 58 -3.09 -2.19 13.85
C LYS A 58 -1.66 -2.38 13.34
N HIS A 59 -1.52 -2.73 12.06
CA HIS A 59 -0.22 -3.08 11.45
C HIS A 59 0.51 -1.88 10.83
N LEU A 60 -0.17 -0.74 10.65
CA LEU A 60 0.41 0.53 10.21
C LEU A 60 1.28 0.42 8.94
N PHE A 61 0.77 -0.27 7.92
CA PHE A 61 1.50 -0.48 6.67
C PHE A 61 1.97 0.84 6.05
N LEU A 62 3.22 0.89 5.58
CA LEU A 62 3.74 2.06 4.88
C LEU A 62 2.96 2.33 3.58
N THR A 63 2.59 1.26 2.87
CA THR A 63 1.91 1.32 1.57
C THR A 63 0.40 1.61 1.67
N SER A 64 -0.14 1.79 2.88
CA SER A 64 -1.51 2.31 3.07
C SER A 64 -1.56 3.84 3.09
N LYS A 65 -0.41 4.51 3.29
CA LYS A 65 -0.36 5.97 3.42
C LYS A 65 -0.52 6.64 2.04
N PRO A 66 -1.32 7.71 1.92
CA PRO A 66 -1.39 8.51 0.71
C PRO A 66 -0.04 9.16 0.41
N MET A 67 0.24 9.43 -0.87
CA MET A 67 1.51 9.98 -1.32
C MET A 67 1.31 11.23 -2.17
N VAL A 68 2.31 12.11 -2.15
CA VAL A 68 2.43 13.30 -3.00
C VAL A 68 3.81 13.27 -3.65
N TYR A 69 3.87 13.53 -4.94
CA TYR A 69 5.12 13.57 -5.71
C TYR A 69 5.59 15.01 -5.84
N LEU A 70 6.73 15.32 -5.21
CA LEU A 70 7.41 16.61 -5.37
C LEU A 70 8.50 16.45 -6.43
N VAL A 71 8.25 16.96 -7.63
CA VAL A 71 9.17 16.88 -8.76
C VAL A 71 10.17 18.00 -8.67
N ASN A 72 11.36 17.67 -8.19
CA ASN A 72 12.44 18.64 -8.09
C ASN A 72 12.93 19.08 -9.48
N LEU A 73 12.89 20.38 -9.75
CA LEU A 73 13.28 21.00 -11.00
C LEU A 73 14.31 22.11 -10.76
N SER A 74 15.14 22.39 -11.77
CA SER A 74 15.92 23.63 -11.74
C SER A 74 14.99 24.85 -11.79
N GLU A 75 15.42 25.96 -11.21
CA GLU A 75 14.65 27.21 -11.22
C GLU A 75 14.22 27.62 -12.64
N LYS A 76 15.16 27.54 -13.60
CA LYS A 76 14.89 27.82 -15.02
C LYS A 76 13.80 26.92 -15.61
N ASP A 77 13.79 25.63 -15.27
CA ASP A 77 12.79 24.68 -15.74
C ASP A 77 11.41 24.91 -15.12
N TYR A 78 11.40 25.26 -13.84
CA TYR A 78 10.19 25.55 -13.09
C TYR A 78 9.49 26.80 -13.63
N ILE A 79 10.23 27.91 -13.80
CA ILE A 79 9.70 29.17 -14.32
C ILE A 79 9.13 29.00 -15.74
N ARG A 80 9.86 28.29 -16.62
CA ARG A 80 9.39 28.04 -18.01
C ARG A 80 8.30 26.97 -18.12
N LYS A 81 7.98 26.27 -17.02
CA LYS A 81 7.01 25.16 -16.95
C LYS A 81 7.25 24.06 -17.98
N LYS A 82 8.53 23.75 -18.25
CA LYS A 82 8.93 22.75 -19.26
C LYS A 82 10.17 22.00 -18.80
N ASN A 83 10.05 20.68 -18.72
CA ASN A 83 11.16 19.78 -18.42
C ASN A 83 10.99 18.47 -19.18
N LYS A 84 12.11 17.87 -19.62
CA LYS A 84 12.11 16.65 -20.45
C LYS A 84 11.52 15.42 -19.76
N TRP A 85 11.50 15.40 -18.42
CA TRP A 85 11.03 14.30 -17.60
C TRP A 85 9.62 14.53 -17.04
N LEU A 86 9.18 15.77 -16.88
CA LEU A 86 7.93 16.09 -16.19
C LEU A 86 6.72 15.36 -16.80
N ILE A 87 6.61 15.34 -18.14
CA ILE A 87 5.53 14.62 -18.83
C ILE A 87 5.61 13.11 -18.57
N LYS A 88 6.80 12.52 -18.70
CA LYS A 88 7.01 11.08 -18.48
C LYS A 88 6.72 10.66 -17.03
N ILE A 89 7.11 11.50 -16.07
CA ILE A 89 6.82 11.27 -14.65
C ILE A 89 5.31 11.33 -14.42
N LYS A 90 4.63 12.35 -14.97
CA LYS A 90 3.18 12.50 -14.82
C LYS A 90 2.42 11.32 -15.42
N GLU A 91 2.76 10.90 -16.64
CA GLU A 91 2.18 9.72 -17.29
C GLU A 91 2.40 8.44 -16.47
N TRP A 92 3.58 8.28 -15.87
CA TRP A 92 3.87 7.15 -15.00
C TRP A 92 3.02 7.20 -13.73
N VAL A 93 2.93 8.36 -13.07
CA VAL A 93 2.10 8.53 -11.85
C VAL A 93 0.63 8.27 -12.17
N ASP A 94 0.09 8.80 -13.26
CA ASP A 94 -1.31 8.58 -13.64
C ASP A 94 -1.63 7.10 -13.89
N LYS A 95 -0.66 6.33 -14.40
CA LYS A 95 -0.82 4.91 -14.65
C LYS A 95 -0.69 4.05 -13.39
N TYR A 96 0.27 4.34 -12.51
CA TYR A 96 0.64 3.46 -11.39
C TYR A 96 0.15 3.96 -10.02
N ASP A 97 -0.22 5.22 -9.92
CA ASP A 97 -0.74 5.88 -8.74
C ASP A 97 -1.83 6.91 -9.10
N PRO A 98 -2.95 6.45 -9.68
CA PRO A 98 -3.99 7.32 -10.17
C PRO A 98 -4.55 8.20 -9.04
N GLY A 99 -4.67 9.49 -9.31
CA GLY A 99 -5.19 10.47 -8.36
C GLY A 99 -4.14 11.05 -7.40
N ALA A 100 -2.89 10.58 -7.43
CA ALA A 100 -1.82 11.22 -6.66
C ALA A 100 -1.48 12.61 -7.18
N LEU A 101 -1.19 13.51 -6.25
CA LEU A 101 -0.81 14.88 -6.56
C LEU A 101 0.66 14.92 -7.01
N VAL A 102 0.90 15.61 -8.13
CA VAL A 102 2.24 15.85 -8.67
C VAL A 102 2.46 17.36 -8.69
N ILE A 103 3.46 17.82 -7.93
CA ILE A 103 3.83 19.23 -7.75
C ILE A 103 5.24 19.45 -8.28
#